data_AF-A0A453GXK8-F1
#
_entry.id   AF-A0A453GXK8-F1
#
_cell.length_a   1.000
_cell.length_b   1.000
_cell.length_c   1.000
_cell.angle_alpha   90.00
_cell.angle_beta   90.00
_cell.angle_gamma   90.00
#
_symmetry.space_group_name_H-M   'P 1'
#
loop_
_entity.id
_entity.type
_entity.pdbx_description
1 polymer ?
#
loop_
_entity_poly.entity_id
_entity_poly.type
_entity_poly.pdbx_seq_one_letter_code
_entity_poly.pdbx_strand_id
1 'polypeptide(L)'
;MADALKVVKDKEDWGFFIDSCFTHCQMVLDVSWNSHNSPRLGNKTVAEAVGDWHHGRTQGVKEVDCKYPCNPTCNNNSAWFFAGE
;
A
#
# COMPACT_ATOMS: atom_id res chain seq x y z
N MET A 1 12.88 0.67 -7.17
CA MET A 1 11.56 0.02 -7.30
C MET A 1 10.60 0.86 -8.12
N ALA A 2 10.36 2.13 -7.74
CA ALA A 2 9.42 3.02 -8.46
C ALA A 2 9.70 3.17 -9.98
N ASP A 3 10.97 3.19 -10.41
CA ASP A 3 11.31 3.27 -11.85
C ASP A 3 10.78 2.11 -12.69
N ALA A 4 10.61 0.93 -12.11
CA ALA A 4 10.07 -0.24 -12.82
C ALA A 4 8.57 -0.07 -13.17
N LEU A 5 7.88 0.85 -12.49
CA LEU A 5 6.46 1.11 -12.71
C LEU A 5 6.19 1.84 -14.04
N LYS A 6 7.22 2.38 -14.71
CA LYS A 6 7.09 3.04 -16.02
C LYS A 6 6.35 2.17 -17.05
N VAL A 7 6.52 0.85 -16.98
CA VAL A 7 5.88 -0.10 -17.91
C VAL A 7 4.36 -0.22 -17.72
N VAL A 8 3.87 0.00 -16.50
CA VAL A 8 2.45 -0.13 -16.13
C VAL A 8 1.79 1.23 -15.87
N LYS A 9 2.55 2.32 -15.88
CA LYS A 9 2.08 3.66 -15.58
C LYS A 9 0.97 4.13 -16.51
N ASP A 10 0.99 3.72 -17.77
CA ASP A 10 0.02 4.16 -18.78
C ASP A 10 -1.17 3.20 -18.94
N LYS A 11 -1.25 2.12 -18.13
CA LYS A 11 -2.39 1.20 -18.13
C LYS A 11 -3.53 1.79 -17.30
N GLU A 12 -4.62 2.20 -17.93
CA GLU A 12 -5.75 2.87 -17.24
C GLU A 12 -6.55 1.92 -16.34
N ASP A 13 -6.67 0.65 -16.72
CA ASP A 13 -7.42 -0.36 -15.96
C ASP A 13 -6.65 -0.91 -14.74
N TRP A 14 -5.37 -0.55 -14.62
CA TRP A 14 -4.49 -1.08 -13.58
C TRP A 14 -4.44 -0.14 -12.38
N GLY A 15 -4.44 -0.76 -11.20
CA GLY A 15 -4.21 -0.08 -9.93
C GLY A 15 -2.94 -0.59 -9.26
N PHE A 16 -2.24 0.28 -8.52
CA PHE A 16 -1.16 -0.12 -7.62
C PHE A 16 -1.14 0.81 -6.41
N PHE A 17 -0.76 0.21 -5.27
CA PHE A 17 -0.53 0.89 -4.01
C PHE A 17 0.84 0.45 -3.52
N ILE A 18 1.79 1.38 -3.47
CA ILE A 18 3.20 1.10 -3.14
C ILE A 18 3.61 2.07 -2.06
N ASP A 19 3.64 1.58 -0.82
CA ASP A 19 4.18 2.33 0.31
C ASP A 19 5.69 2.15 0.47
N SER A 20 6.27 3.07 1.23
CA SER A 20 7.68 3.02 1.64
C SER A 20 7.83 2.40 3.03
N CYS A 21 7.20 1.24 3.26
CA CYS A 21 7.37 0.45 4.47
C CYS A 21 8.23 -0.79 4.23
N PHE A 22 9.11 -1.09 5.19
CA PHE A 22 9.89 -2.34 5.16
C PHE A 22 9.07 -3.45 5.84
N THR A 23 8.24 -4.14 5.06
CA THR A 23 7.29 -5.15 5.58
C THR A 23 7.09 -6.31 4.59
N HIS A 24 6.56 -7.43 5.07
CA HIS A 24 6.24 -8.62 4.27
C HIS A 24 4.81 -9.09 4.62
N CYS A 25 4.11 -9.73 3.69
CA CYS A 25 2.72 -10.20 3.88
C CYS A 25 1.72 -9.10 4.32
N GLN A 26 1.91 -7.85 3.88
CA GLN A 26 1.12 -6.70 4.31
C GLN A 26 -0.41 -6.84 4.13
N MET A 27 -0.83 -7.64 3.16
CA MET A 27 -2.25 -7.83 2.81
C MET A 27 -2.95 -8.89 3.66
N VAL A 28 -2.20 -9.65 4.47
CA VAL A 28 -2.74 -10.83 5.17
C VAL A 28 -3.48 -10.45 6.46
N LEU A 29 -3.07 -9.35 7.10
CA LEU A 29 -3.61 -8.94 8.39
C LEU A 29 -4.51 -7.72 8.23
N ASP A 30 -5.70 -7.75 8.84
CA ASP A 30 -6.63 -6.61 8.83
C ASP A 30 -5.99 -5.35 9.44
N VAL A 31 -5.10 -5.53 10.44
CA VAL A 31 -4.37 -4.42 11.06
C VAL A 31 -3.47 -3.65 10.09
N SER A 32 -2.94 -4.30 9.05
CA SER A 32 -2.13 -3.66 8.00
C SER A 32 -2.94 -3.32 6.74
N TRP A 33 -4.19 -3.79 6.65
CA TRP A 33 -5.05 -3.62 5.49
C TRP A 33 -6.05 -2.47 5.66
N ASN A 34 -6.78 -2.44 6.78
CA ASN A 34 -7.92 -1.53 6.98
C ASN A 34 -8.13 -1.10 8.44
N SER A 35 -7.05 -0.74 9.13
CA SER A 35 -7.13 -0.29 10.52
C SER A 35 -6.59 1.14 10.71
N HIS A 36 -6.70 1.68 11.92
CA HIS A 36 -6.03 2.94 12.25
C HIS A 36 -4.50 2.83 12.11
N ASN A 37 -3.94 1.64 12.36
CA ASN A 37 -2.51 1.36 12.32
C ASN A 37 -2.05 0.79 10.97
N SER A 38 -2.90 0.80 9.93
CA SER A 38 -2.47 0.40 8.59
C SER A 38 -1.58 1.49 7.99
N PRO A 39 -0.59 1.13 7.15
CA PRO A 39 0.09 2.12 6.33
C PRO A 39 -0.92 2.87 5.46
N ARG A 40 -0.66 4.17 5.29
CA ARG A 40 -1.48 5.10 4.54
C ARG A 40 -0.64 5.86 3.54
N LEU A 41 -1.24 6.13 2.39
CA LEU A 41 -0.75 7.09 1.41
C LEU A 41 -1.76 8.23 1.34
N GLY A 42 -1.29 9.45 1.60
CA GLY A 42 -2.18 10.56 1.92
C GLY A 42 -3.04 10.21 3.13
N ASN A 43 -4.36 10.18 2.94
CA ASN A 43 -5.32 9.82 4.00
C ASN A 43 -6.03 8.48 3.75
N LYS A 44 -5.56 7.67 2.78
CA LYS A 44 -6.20 6.40 2.40
C LYS A 44 -5.45 5.19 2.93
N THR A 45 -6.19 4.21 3.46
CA THR A 45 -5.70 2.85 3.71
C THR A 45 -5.54 2.07 2.41
N VAL A 46 -4.88 0.91 2.49
CA VAL A 46 -4.79 -0.01 1.36
C VAL A 46 -6.18 -0.47 0.92
N ALA A 47 -7.07 -0.78 1.86
CA ALA A 47 -8.44 -1.20 1.58
C ALA A 47 -9.27 -0.10 0.88
N GLU A 48 -9.11 1.16 1.29
CA GLU A 48 -9.78 2.30 0.64
C GLU A 48 -9.28 2.47 -0.80
N ALA A 49 -7.95 2.41 -1.02
CA ALA A 49 -7.37 2.51 -2.35
C ALA A 49 -7.82 1.37 -3.29
N VAL A 50 -7.82 0.12 -2.78
CA VAL A 50 -8.31 -1.04 -3.55
C VAL A 50 -9.81 -0.94 -3.80
N GLY A 51 -10.59 -0.46 -2.82
CA GLY A 51 -12.02 -0.23 -2.97
C GLY A 51 -12.35 0.80 -4.05
N ASP A 52 -11.58 1.90 -4.11
CA ASP A 52 -11.73 2.92 -5.14
C ASP A 52 -11.40 2.38 -6.53
N TRP A 53 -10.34 1.58 -6.66
CA TRP A 53 -9.97 0.92 -7.91
C TRP A 53 -11.04 -0.08 -8.36
N HIS A 54 -11.46 -1.00 -7.48
CA HIS A 54 -12.42 -2.05 -7.80
C HIS A 54 -13.77 -1.51 -8.27
N HIS A 55 -14.25 -0.42 -7.65
CA HIS A 55 -15.53 0.19 -8.01
C HIS A 55 -15.41 1.26 -9.11
N GLY A 56 -14.22 1.47 -9.68
CA GLY A 56 -14.01 2.50 -10.69
C GLY A 56 -14.32 3.92 -10.21
N ARG A 57 -14.24 4.18 -8.89
CA ARG A 57 -14.51 5.50 -8.30
C ARG A 57 -13.42 6.52 -8.66
N THR A 58 -12.26 6.03 -9.06
CA THR A 58 -11.14 6.83 -9.55
C THR A 58 -10.51 6.07 -10.72
N GLN A 59 -10.32 6.72 -11.87
CA GLN A 59 -9.60 6.10 -12.98
C GLN A 59 -8.13 5.91 -12.59
N GLY A 60 -7.66 4.66 -12.56
CA GLY A 60 -6.25 4.32 -12.33
C GLY A 60 -5.71 4.75 -10.96
N VAL A 61 -6.16 4.12 -9.87
CA VAL A 61 -5.57 4.31 -8.53
C VAL A 61 -4.11 3.87 -8.54
N LYS A 62 -3.20 4.84 -8.61
CA LYS A 62 -1.76 4.65 -8.79
C LYS A 62 -1.00 5.36 -7.68
N GLU A 63 -1.18 4.87 -6.47
CA GLU A 63 -0.61 5.46 -5.27
C GLU A 63 0.82 4.96 -5.09
N VAL A 64 1.79 5.86 -5.15
CA VAL A 64 3.21 5.57 -4.92
C VAL A 64 3.74 6.57 -3.92
N ASP A 65 4.34 6.04 -2.87
CA ASP A 65 4.91 6.81 -1.80
C ASP A 65 6.20 7.53 -2.18
N CYS A 66 6.69 8.37 -1.27
CA CYS A 66 8.03 8.94 -1.34
C CYS A 66 9.13 7.87 -1.26
N LYS A 67 10.39 8.24 -1.51
CA LYS A 67 11.52 7.31 -1.40
C LYS A 67 11.71 6.86 0.05
N TYR A 68 11.75 5.55 0.28
CA TYR A 68 12.04 4.94 1.58
C TYR A 68 13.31 5.53 2.23
N PRO A 69 13.34 5.68 3.58
CA PRO A 69 12.25 5.51 4.55
C PRO A 69 11.57 6.84 4.86
N CYS A 70 10.30 7.00 4.46
CA CYS A 70 9.61 8.28 4.63
C CYS A 70 8.21 8.19 5.24
N ASN A 71 7.58 7.02 5.21
CA ASN A 71 6.20 6.89 5.62
C ASN A 71 6.10 6.69 7.14
N PRO A 72 5.52 7.65 7.89
CA PRO A 72 5.44 7.56 9.34
C PRO A 72 4.34 6.58 9.81
N THR A 73 3.47 6.12 8.90
CA THR A 73 2.36 5.22 9.21
C THR A 73 2.73 3.74 9.11
N CYS A 74 3.98 3.44 8.77
CA CYS A 74 4.46 2.07 8.70
C CYS A 74 4.31 1.35 10.04
N ASN A 75 3.63 0.21 10.00
CA ASN A 75 3.46 -0.63 11.17
C ASN A 75 4.64 -1.59 11.31
N ASN A 76 5.45 -1.40 12.34
CA ASN A 76 6.59 -2.27 12.65
C ASN A 76 6.17 -3.60 13.31
N ASN A 77 4.88 -3.76 13.66
CA ASN A 77 4.37 -4.88 14.45
C ASN A 77 3.87 -6.07 13.63
N SER A 78 3.69 -5.95 12.31
CA SER A 78 3.30 -7.10 11.47
C SER A 78 4.42 -8.13 11.29
N ALA A 79 5.68 -7.74 11.54
CA ALA A 79 6.83 -8.65 11.54
C ALA A 79 6.85 -9.61 12.75
N TRP A 80 6.28 -9.21 13.90
CA TRP A 80 6.37 -9.98 15.15
C TRP A 80 5.49 -11.23 15.17
N PHE A 81 4.40 -11.25 14.39
CA PHE A 81 3.56 -12.45 14.28
C PHE A 81 4.23 -13.60 13.51
N PHE A 82 5.29 -13.32 12.73
CA PHE A 82 6.06 -14.33 12.01
C PHE A 82 7.50 -14.52 12.52
N ALA A 83 8.05 -13.57 13.29
CA ALA A 83 9.39 -13.66 13.89
C ALA A 83 9.42 -14.41 15.24
N GLY A 84 8.36 -15.17 15.55
CA GLY A 84 8.18 -15.92 16.80
C GLY A 84 8.36 -17.43 16.65
N GLU A 85 9.21 -17.88 15.71
CA GLU A 85 9.97 -19.14 15.85
C GLU A 85 11.43 -18.82 16.20
#